data_AF-A0A7L2LRX5-F1
#
_entry.id   AF-A0A7L2LRX5-F1
#
_cell.length_a   1.000
_cell.length_b   1.000
_cell.length_c   1.000
_cell.angle_alpha   90.00
_cell.angle_beta   90.00
_cell.angle_gamma   90.00
#
_symmetry.space_group_name_H-M   'P 1'
#
loop_
_entity.id
_entity.type
_entity.pdbx_description
1 polymer ?
#
loop_
_entity_poly.entity_id
_entity_poly.type
_entity_poly.pdbx_seq_one_letter_code
_entity_poly.pdbx_strand_id
1 'polypeptide(L)'
;DKVLPELIEPYELRAAKLREFLEDVKPSLCYDIVPLADPFGPSITDPNLQCLVVSEETRRGGEAVNRKRLENGLPELALHEIQLMKDPDHGQNEEEKISSSSLRQRLLGTLLQPPRQDPALPLRPYVIGLTGGTGSGKTSIAKLLGHLGAFVIDADKLGHAVYVPGGPAYEPVVATFGAEILNEDGTINRKVLGAKVFGNQEQLKSLTDIVWPKIAQMAKERVREADAQGKAVCVLDAAVLLE
;
A
#
# COMPACT_ATOMS: atom_id res chain seq x y z
N ASP A 1 6.62 -3.45 13.55
CA ASP A 1 6.77 -2.86 12.21
C ASP A 1 6.66 -1.36 12.24
N LYS A 2 7.29 -0.67 11.28
CA LYS A 2 7.13 0.78 11.11
C LYS A 2 5.69 1.08 10.68
N VAL A 3 5.13 2.20 11.11
CA VAL A 3 3.81 2.66 10.66
C VAL A 3 3.87 3.15 9.21
N LEU A 4 2.95 2.71 8.35
CA LEU A 4 2.88 3.05 6.92
C LEU A 4 4.23 2.86 6.18
N PRO A 5 4.83 1.66 6.22
CA PRO A 5 6.13 1.41 5.60
C PRO A 5 6.13 1.61 4.09
N GLU A 6 4.97 1.46 3.44
CA GLU A 6 4.75 1.70 2.01
C GLU A 6 4.96 3.16 1.59
N LEU A 7 4.89 4.11 2.54
CA LEU A 7 5.17 5.53 2.31
C LEU A 7 6.64 5.89 2.62
N ILE A 8 7.50 4.92 2.93
CA ILE A 8 8.92 5.14 3.12
C ILE A 8 9.59 5.18 1.74
N GLU A 9 10.32 6.26 1.48
CA GLU A 9 11.11 6.40 0.26
C GLU A 9 12.18 5.30 0.13
N PRO A 10 12.54 4.87 -1.10
CA PRO A 10 13.63 3.94 -1.34
C PRO A 10 14.93 4.39 -0.66
N TYR A 11 15.76 3.43 -0.25
CA TYR A 11 17.00 3.72 0.48
C TYR A 11 17.91 4.67 -0.28
N GLU A 12 18.08 4.43 -1.58
CA GLU A 12 18.94 5.17 -2.48
C GLU A 12 18.55 6.65 -2.53
N LEU A 13 17.23 6.93 -2.61
CA LEU A 13 16.72 8.29 -2.62
C LEU A 13 16.93 8.99 -1.28
N ARG A 14 16.66 8.29 -0.16
CA ARG A 14 16.88 8.84 1.18
C ARG A 14 18.36 9.11 1.44
N ALA A 15 19.24 8.21 1.03
CA ALA A 15 20.69 8.33 1.19
C ALA A 15 21.24 9.50 0.35
N ALA A 16 20.75 9.68 -0.88
CA ALA A 16 21.12 10.82 -1.73
C ALA A 16 20.69 12.17 -1.10
N LYS A 17 19.43 12.28 -0.66
CA LYS A 17 18.92 13.49 0.02
C LYS A 17 19.67 13.79 1.32
N LEU A 18 19.98 12.76 2.11
CA LEU A 18 20.77 12.91 3.33
C LEU A 18 22.18 13.41 3.00
N ARG A 19 22.82 12.85 1.98
CA ARG A 19 24.15 13.28 1.54
C ARG A 19 24.14 14.75 1.12
N GLU A 20 23.19 15.15 0.27
CA GLU A 20 23.03 16.53 -0.18
C GLU A 20 22.88 17.49 1.01
N PHE A 21 22.01 17.16 1.98
CA PHE A 21 21.84 17.95 3.19
C PHE A 21 23.14 18.05 4.04
N LEU A 22 23.84 16.93 4.24
CA LEU A 22 25.07 16.90 5.03
C LEU A 22 26.20 17.69 4.37
N GLU A 23 26.32 17.60 3.05
CA GLU A 23 27.31 18.33 2.25
C GLU A 23 27.00 19.84 2.24
N ASP A 24 25.72 20.24 2.20
CA ASP A 24 25.31 21.64 2.34
C ASP A 24 25.64 22.21 3.74
N VAL A 25 25.32 21.45 4.80
CA VAL A 25 25.54 21.88 6.19
C VAL A 25 27.03 21.97 6.55
N LYS A 26 27.83 20.96 6.17
CA LYS A 26 29.26 20.92 6.49
C LYS A 26 30.05 20.14 5.43
N PRO A 27 30.45 20.77 4.31
CA PRO A 27 31.13 20.07 3.21
C PRO A 27 32.54 19.59 3.54
N SER A 28 33.13 20.06 4.64
CA SER A 28 34.50 19.68 5.03
C SER A 28 34.59 18.32 5.73
N LEU A 29 33.47 17.66 6.03
CA LEU A 29 33.44 16.35 6.65
C LEU A 29 33.37 15.27 5.57
N CYS A 30 33.95 14.10 5.86
CA CYS A 30 33.74 12.91 5.05
C CYS A 30 32.51 12.18 5.58
N TYR A 31 31.55 11.89 4.70
CA TYR A 31 30.31 11.21 5.05
C TYR A 31 30.25 9.80 4.45
N ASP A 32 30.27 8.81 5.33
CA ASP A 32 29.98 7.42 4.99
C ASP A 32 28.53 7.09 5.40
N ILE A 33 27.70 6.75 4.42
CA ILE A 33 26.27 6.47 4.61
C ILE A 33 26.04 5.01 4.24
N VAL A 34 25.75 4.21 5.26
CA VAL A 34 25.60 2.75 5.11
C VAL A 34 24.18 2.29 5.42
N PRO A 35 23.65 1.29 4.69
CA PRO A 35 22.37 0.69 5.03
C PRO A 35 22.52 -0.17 6.29
N LEU A 36 21.54 -0.08 7.19
CA LEU A 36 21.47 -0.94 8.37
C LEU A 36 20.58 -2.14 8.08
N ALA A 37 21.17 -3.33 8.05
CA ALA A 37 20.45 -4.60 7.89
C ALA A 37 20.10 -5.25 9.23
N ASP A 38 20.74 -4.80 10.32
CA ASP A 38 20.55 -5.29 11.68
C ASP A 38 20.56 -4.12 12.70
N PRO A 39 20.13 -4.35 13.95
CA PRO A 39 20.03 -3.29 14.95
C PRO A 39 21.35 -2.64 15.37
N PHE A 40 22.51 -3.27 15.10
CA PHE A 40 23.82 -2.78 15.51
C PHE A 40 24.61 -2.17 14.34
N GLY A 41 24.51 -2.75 13.14
CA GLY A 41 25.23 -2.29 11.96
C GLY A 41 26.75 -2.24 12.14
N PRO A 42 27.46 -1.26 11.55
CA PRO A 42 28.92 -1.20 11.63
C PRO A 42 29.44 -0.91 13.05
N SER A 43 28.56 -0.46 13.96
CA SER A 43 28.95 -0.03 15.30
C SER A 43 29.56 -1.15 16.15
N ILE A 44 29.34 -2.42 15.81
CA ILE A 44 29.90 -3.57 16.54
C ILE A 44 31.03 -4.29 15.80
N THR A 45 31.42 -3.81 14.62
CA THR A 45 32.45 -4.41 13.77
C THR A 45 33.58 -3.45 13.42
N ASP A 46 33.32 -2.15 13.33
CA ASP A 46 34.34 -1.15 13.00
C ASP A 46 35.13 -0.73 14.26
N PRO A 47 36.45 -1.02 14.32
CA PRO A 47 37.30 -0.62 15.43
C PRO A 47 37.64 0.88 15.44
N ASN A 48 37.47 1.60 14.31
CA ASN A 48 37.86 3.00 14.18
C ASN A 48 36.80 3.97 14.71
N LEU A 49 35.58 3.49 14.98
CA LEU A 49 34.54 4.29 15.60
C LEU A 49 34.92 4.64 17.05
N GLN A 50 34.76 5.90 17.41
CA GLN A 50 35.15 6.43 18.72
C GLN A 50 33.94 6.90 19.55
N CYS A 51 32.84 7.26 18.90
CA CYS A 51 31.68 7.88 19.52
C CYS A 51 30.39 7.38 18.86
N LEU A 52 29.32 7.27 19.64
CA LEU A 52 27.97 7.01 19.16
C LEU A 52 27.06 8.12 19.68
N VAL A 53 26.35 8.79 18.77
CA VAL A 53 25.36 9.81 19.13
C VAL A 53 24.00 9.13 19.28
N VAL A 54 23.36 9.33 20.43
CA VAL A 54 22.06 8.74 20.78
C VAL A 54 21.12 9.80 21.31
N SER A 55 19.82 9.57 21.22
CA SER A 55 18.84 10.33 22.00
C SER A 55 18.65 9.72 23.39
N GLU A 56 18.02 10.46 24.31
CA GLU A 56 17.59 9.94 25.62
C GLU A 56 16.81 8.61 25.47
N GLU A 57 15.88 8.57 24.50
CA GLU A 57 15.07 7.38 24.20
C GLU A 57 15.88 6.18 23.70
N THR A 58 17.00 6.42 23.02
CA THR A 58 17.84 5.37 22.39
C THR A 58 19.13 5.09 23.16
N ARG A 59 19.31 5.72 24.33
CA ARG A 59 20.48 5.54 25.22
C ARG A 59 20.75 4.08 25.56
N ARG A 60 19.69 3.32 25.90
CA ARG A 60 19.76 1.87 26.16
C ARG A 60 20.26 1.07 24.95
N GLY A 61 19.98 1.55 23.74
CA GLY A 61 20.50 0.98 22.50
C GLY A 61 22.02 1.19 22.38
N GLY A 62 22.50 2.38 22.72
CA GLY A 62 23.94 2.67 22.79
C GLY A 62 24.67 1.82 23.82
N GLU A 63 24.09 1.62 25.01
CA GLU A 63 24.62 0.71 26.02
C GLU A 63 24.67 -0.75 25.52
N ALA A 64 23.65 -1.19 24.77
CA ALA A 64 23.64 -2.51 24.16
C ALA A 64 24.71 -2.67 23.08
N VAL A 65 24.98 -1.63 22.27
CA VAL A 65 26.10 -1.60 21.33
C VAL A 65 27.43 -1.78 22.07
N ASN A 66 27.66 -1.05 23.17
CA ASN A 66 28.90 -1.17 23.94
C ASN A 66 29.10 -2.56 24.56
N ARG A 67 28.05 -3.17 25.13
CA ARG A 67 28.13 -4.57 25.57
C ARG A 67 28.54 -5.49 24.43
N LYS A 68 27.96 -5.31 23.25
CA LYS A 68 28.26 -6.15 22.08
C LYS A 68 29.67 -5.91 21.53
N ARG A 69 30.16 -4.67 21.58
CA ARG A 69 31.54 -4.33 21.24
C ARG A 69 32.53 -5.03 22.16
N LEU A 70 32.29 -5.02 23.48
CA LEU A 70 33.14 -5.72 24.45
C LEU A 70 33.16 -7.24 24.21
N GLU A 71 32.00 -7.85 23.94
CA GLU A 71 31.92 -9.27 23.53
C GLU A 71 32.76 -9.57 22.28
N ASN A 72 32.82 -8.62 21.34
CA ASN A 72 33.59 -8.73 20.11
C ASN A 72 35.06 -8.29 20.26
N GLY A 73 35.53 -7.97 21.47
CA GLY A 73 36.90 -7.51 21.72
C GLY A 73 37.21 -6.09 21.23
N LEU A 74 36.18 -5.26 21.01
CA LEU A 74 36.31 -3.86 20.60
C LEU A 74 36.18 -2.91 21.82
N PRO A 75 36.86 -1.76 21.80
CA PRO A 75 36.70 -0.76 22.85
C PRO A 75 35.30 -0.15 22.83
N GLU A 76 34.79 0.26 23.99
CA GLU A 76 33.52 0.98 24.09
C GLU A 76 33.55 2.31 23.31
N LEU A 77 32.41 2.69 22.75
CA LEU A 77 32.19 4.00 22.16
C LEU A 77 31.81 5.00 23.26
N ALA A 78 32.32 6.23 23.15
CA ALA A 78 31.78 7.34 23.92
C ALA A 78 30.32 7.56 23.52
N LEU A 79 29.38 7.49 24.46
CA LEU A 79 27.97 7.77 24.19
C LEU A 79 27.72 9.27 24.39
N HIS A 80 27.33 9.96 23.31
CA HIS A 80 26.94 11.36 23.35
C HIS A 80 25.42 11.48 23.20
N GLU A 81 24.76 11.94 24.26
CA GLU A 81 23.31 12.05 24.30
C GLU A 81 22.85 13.42 23.82
N ILE A 82 21.90 13.43 22.88
CA ILE A 82 21.28 14.64 22.33
C ILE A 82 19.79 14.68 22.65
N GLN A 83 19.27 15.89 22.78
CA GLN A 83 17.83 16.13 22.91
C GLN A 83 17.17 16.14 21.53
N LEU A 84 15.98 15.53 21.44
CA LEU A 84 15.18 15.58 20.22
C LEU A 84 14.26 16.79 20.25
N MET A 85 14.09 17.41 19.08
CA MET A 85 13.20 18.55 18.91
C MET A 85 11.74 18.12 19.02
N LYS A 86 10.96 18.90 19.77
CA LYS A 86 9.50 18.78 19.78
C LYS A 86 8.93 19.21 18.43
N ASP A 87 7.91 18.51 17.98
CA ASP A 87 7.11 18.91 16.83
C ASP A 87 6.02 19.88 17.32
N PRO A 88 6.06 21.17 16.93
CA PRO A 88 5.07 22.15 17.36
C PRO A 88 3.66 21.83 16.84
N ASP A 89 3.55 21.05 15.76
CA ASP A 89 2.31 20.74 15.05
C ASP A 89 1.80 19.32 15.34
N HIS A 90 2.28 18.66 16.40
CA HIS A 90 1.86 17.30 16.73
C HIS A 90 0.37 17.21 17.08
N GLY A 91 -0.31 16.23 16.48
CA GLY A 91 -1.69 15.89 16.82
C GLY A 91 -1.80 15.16 18.17
N GLN A 92 -3.02 15.09 18.72
CA GLN A 92 -3.29 14.44 20.03
C GLN A 92 -2.85 12.96 20.12
N ASN A 93 -2.76 12.26 18.98
CA ASN A 93 -2.37 10.85 18.91
C ASN A 93 -1.01 10.63 18.23
N GLU A 94 -0.22 11.68 18.07
CA GLU A 94 1.11 11.63 17.45
C GLU A 94 2.23 11.72 18.49
N GLU A 95 3.44 11.34 18.10
CA GLU A 95 4.63 11.53 18.94
C GLU A 95 4.88 13.03 19.19
N GLU A 96 5.29 13.42 20.41
CA GLU A 96 5.62 14.83 20.74
C GLU A 96 6.85 15.32 19.96
N LYS A 97 7.77 14.42 19.61
CA LYS A 97 8.99 14.73 18.86
C LYS A 97 8.74 14.68 17.36
N ILE A 98 9.59 15.37 16.61
CA ILE A 98 9.60 15.20 15.16
C ILE A 98 9.87 13.73 14.83
N SER A 99 8.92 13.09 14.14
CA SER A 99 8.96 11.67 13.81
C SER A 99 8.51 11.42 12.38
N SER A 100 9.29 10.63 11.65
CA SER A 100 8.92 10.19 10.31
C SER A 100 7.60 9.42 10.29
N SER A 101 7.22 8.75 11.39
CA SER A 101 5.93 8.05 11.50
C SER A 101 4.76 9.02 11.48
N SER A 102 4.81 10.09 12.28
CA SER A 102 3.79 11.15 12.27
C SER A 102 3.73 11.83 10.90
N LEU A 103 4.88 12.14 10.30
CA LEU A 103 4.93 12.73 8.95
C LEU A 103 4.24 11.84 7.90
N ARG A 104 4.45 10.51 7.93
CA ARG A 104 3.75 9.58 7.02
C ARG A 104 2.25 9.52 7.29
N GLN A 105 1.81 9.57 8.54
CA GLN A 105 0.38 9.61 8.87
C GLN A 105 -0.29 10.88 8.34
N ARG A 106 0.37 12.04 8.46
CA ARG A 106 -0.14 13.32 7.92
C ARG A 106 -0.27 13.32 6.40
N LEU A 107 0.40 12.41 5.68
CA LEU A 107 0.20 12.25 4.23
C LEU A 107 -1.15 11.59 3.90
N LEU A 108 -1.80 10.90 4.82
CA LEU A 108 -3.10 10.28 4.57
C LEU A 108 -4.16 11.33 4.23
N GLY A 109 -4.90 11.10 3.16
CA GLY A 109 -5.90 12.06 2.64
C GLY A 109 -5.31 13.16 1.75
N THR A 110 -3.98 13.24 1.64
CA THR A 110 -3.30 14.11 0.66
C THR A 110 -3.11 13.39 -0.68
N LEU A 111 -2.85 14.16 -1.73
CA LEU A 111 -2.50 13.61 -3.04
C LEU A 111 -1.03 13.19 -3.04
N LEU A 112 -0.77 11.87 -2.90
CA LEU A 112 0.59 11.33 -2.86
C LEU A 112 1.31 11.41 -4.20
N GLN A 113 0.57 11.24 -5.29
CA GLN A 113 1.07 11.28 -6.66
C GLN A 113 0.03 11.96 -7.56
N PRO A 114 0.43 12.70 -8.59
CA PRO A 114 -0.49 13.27 -9.56
C PRO A 114 -1.37 12.17 -10.20
N PRO A 115 -2.66 12.43 -10.45
CA PRO A 115 -3.51 11.46 -11.11
C PRO A 115 -2.98 11.08 -12.49
N ARG A 116 -3.03 9.79 -12.81
CA ARG A 116 -2.71 9.30 -14.14
C ARG A 116 -3.70 9.89 -15.15
N GLN A 117 -3.19 10.55 -16.18
CA GLN A 117 -4.00 10.98 -17.30
C GLN A 117 -4.15 9.82 -18.29
N ASP A 118 -5.35 9.28 -18.40
CA ASP A 118 -5.70 8.30 -19.42
C ASP A 118 -6.64 8.96 -20.45
N PRO A 119 -6.18 9.22 -21.68
CA PRO A 119 -7.02 9.83 -22.72
C PRO A 119 -8.25 9.00 -23.10
N ALA A 120 -8.27 7.71 -22.78
CA ALA A 120 -9.39 6.81 -23.08
C ALA A 120 -10.53 6.92 -22.05
N LEU A 121 -10.29 7.55 -20.89
CA LEU A 121 -11.32 7.80 -19.89
C LEU A 121 -11.99 9.16 -20.13
N PRO A 122 -13.31 9.25 -19.98
CA PRO A 122 -14.00 10.52 -20.12
C PRO A 122 -13.57 11.47 -18.99
N LEU A 123 -13.55 12.78 -19.26
CA LEU A 123 -13.23 13.80 -18.26
C LEU A 123 -14.25 13.82 -17.10
N ARG A 124 -15.47 13.32 -17.34
CA ARG A 124 -16.53 13.19 -16.34
C ARG A 124 -17.31 11.88 -16.53
N PRO A 125 -17.78 11.25 -15.44
CA PRO A 125 -17.41 11.54 -14.05
C PRO A 125 -15.92 11.23 -13.79
N TYR A 126 -15.32 11.92 -12.82
CA TYR A 126 -13.98 11.59 -12.35
C TYR A 126 -14.02 10.24 -11.65
N VAL A 127 -13.20 9.28 -12.08
CA VAL A 127 -13.23 7.90 -11.58
C VAL A 127 -12.13 7.70 -10.53
N ILE A 128 -12.53 7.28 -9.34
CA ILE A 128 -11.66 6.95 -8.22
C ILE A 128 -11.69 5.44 -8.02
N GLY A 129 -10.53 4.78 -8.14
CA GLY A 129 -10.38 3.38 -7.73
C GLY A 129 -10.17 3.30 -6.23
N LEU A 130 -11.07 2.60 -5.53
CA LEU A 130 -10.97 2.35 -4.09
C LEU A 130 -10.59 0.88 -3.89
N THR A 131 -9.40 0.65 -3.33
CA THR A 131 -8.87 -0.68 -3.02
C THR A 131 -8.29 -0.73 -1.61
N GLY A 132 -8.05 -1.95 -1.11
CA GLY A 132 -7.54 -2.20 0.23
C GLY A 132 -7.76 -3.66 0.63
N GLY A 133 -6.87 -4.19 1.47
CA GLY A 133 -6.95 -5.58 1.93
C GLY A 133 -8.19 -5.88 2.78
N THR A 134 -8.44 -7.16 3.03
CA THR A 134 -9.55 -7.63 3.89
C THR A 134 -9.50 -6.97 5.26
N GLY A 135 -10.63 -6.46 5.74
CA GLY A 135 -10.73 -5.80 7.04
C GLY A 135 -10.23 -4.35 7.09
N SER A 136 -9.76 -3.78 5.99
CA SER A 136 -9.28 -2.38 5.91
C SER A 136 -10.36 -1.29 6.07
N GLY A 137 -11.64 -1.67 6.15
CA GLY A 137 -12.74 -0.70 6.26
C GLY A 137 -13.17 -0.06 4.93
N LYS A 138 -12.70 -0.58 3.79
CA LYS A 138 -13.02 -0.11 2.43
C LYS A 138 -14.52 0.15 2.20
N THR A 139 -15.38 -0.79 2.59
CA THR A 139 -16.84 -0.65 2.45
C THR A 139 -17.41 0.53 3.24
N SER A 140 -16.83 0.87 4.40
CA SER A 140 -17.24 2.04 5.19
C SER A 140 -16.88 3.34 4.47
N ILE A 141 -15.69 3.41 3.86
CA ILE A 141 -15.25 4.55 3.05
C ILE A 141 -16.12 4.68 1.78
N ALA A 142 -16.40 3.57 1.08
CA ALA A 142 -17.28 3.56 -0.08
C ALA A 142 -18.67 4.13 0.25
N LYS A 143 -19.26 3.71 1.38
CA LYS A 143 -20.55 4.24 1.87
C LYS A 143 -20.46 5.74 2.19
N LEU A 144 -19.40 6.18 2.87
CA LEU A 144 -19.19 7.58 3.18
C LEU A 144 -19.10 8.44 1.91
N LEU A 145 -18.31 8.00 0.92
CA LEU A 145 -18.21 8.68 -0.38
C LEU A 145 -19.56 8.74 -1.11
N GLY A 146 -20.35 7.66 -1.02
CA GLY A 146 -21.73 7.64 -1.51
C GLY A 146 -22.63 8.69 -0.85
N HIS A 147 -22.56 8.83 0.47
CA HIS A 147 -23.29 9.88 1.20
C HIS A 147 -22.85 11.29 0.82
N LEU A 148 -21.58 11.48 0.42
CA LEU A 148 -21.06 12.73 -0.11
C LEU A 148 -21.45 12.99 -1.58
N GLY A 149 -22.18 12.06 -2.22
CA GLY A 149 -22.76 12.23 -3.55
C GLY A 149 -22.06 11.45 -4.67
N ALA A 150 -20.99 10.70 -4.37
CA ALA A 150 -20.31 9.87 -5.36
C ALA A 150 -21.20 8.70 -5.82
N PHE A 151 -21.08 8.32 -7.08
CA PHE A 151 -21.69 7.10 -7.58
C PHE A 151 -20.78 5.91 -7.28
N VAL A 152 -21.23 4.97 -6.43
CA VAL A 152 -20.40 3.84 -6.00
C VAL A 152 -20.71 2.61 -6.84
N ILE A 153 -19.67 2.10 -7.51
CA ILE A 153 -19.69 0.85 -8.26
C ILE A 153 -18.99 -0.22 -7.41
N ASP A 154 -19.76 -1.22 -7.01
CA ASP A 154 -19.28 -2.38 -6.25
C ASP A 154 -18.81 -3.46 -7.24
N ALA A 155 -17.49 -3.64 -7.37
CA ALA A 155 -16.91 -4.58 -8.32
C ALA A 155 -17.17 -6.04 -7.91
N ASP A 156 -17.34 -6.33 -6.63
CA ASP A 156 -17.69 -7.68 -6.17
C ASP A 156 -19.06 -8.06 -6.72
N LYS A 157 -20.05 -7.15 -6.64
CA LYS A 157 -21.37 -7.36 -7.24
C LYS A 157 -21.30 -7.53 -8.76
N LEU A 158 -20.46 -6.77 -9.46
CA LEU A 158 -20.25 -6.96 -10.89
C LEU A 158 -19.67 -8.33 -11.20
N GLY A 159 -18.65 -8.77 -10.45
CA GLY A 159 -18.07 -10.09 -10.57
C GLY A 159 -19.05 -11.21 -10.24
N HIS A 160 -20.04 -10.96 -9.38
CA HIS A 160 -21.12 -11.92 -9.15
C HIS A 160 -22.07 -12.00 -10.35
N ALA A 161 -22.48 -10.85 -10.89
CA ALA A 161 -23.46 -10.77 -11.97
C ALA A 161 -22.91 -11.23 -13.33
N VAL A 162 -21.59 -11.12 -13.55
CA VAL A 162 -20.96 -11.36 -14.86
C VAL A 162 -21.19 -12.78 -15.40
N TYR A 163 -21.30 -13.78 -14.52
CA TYR A 163 -21.48 -15.19 -14.87
C TYR A 163 -22.73 -15.81 -14.23
N VAL A 164 -23.70 -15.01 -13.80
CA VAL A 164 -25.08 -15.51 -13.53
C VAL A 164 -25.73 -15.92 -14.86
N PRO A 165 -26.67 -16.88 -14.92
CA PRO A 165 -27.38 -17.20 -16.16
C PRO A 165 -27.90 -15.95 -16.88
N GLY A 166 -27.58 -15.84 -18.18
CA GLY A 166 -27.85 -14.66 -19.01
C GLY A 166 -26.77 -13.56 -18.94
N GLY A 167 -25.79 -13.68 -18.05
CA GLY A 167 -24.64 -12.79 -17.93
C GLY A 167 -23.60 -13.01 -19.03
N PRO A 168 -22.76 -12.00 -19.33
CA PRO A 168 -21.87 -11.99 -20.48
C PRO A 168 -20.71 -12.99 -20.41
N ALA A 169 -20.42 -13.55 -19.24
CA ALA A 169 -19.39 -14.57 -19.03
C ALA A 169 -19.97 -15.96 -18.71
N TYR A 170 -21.30 -16.12 -18.58
CA TYR A 170 -21.90 -17.41 -18.21
C TYR A 170 -21.55 -18.52 -19.21
N GLU A 171 -21.94 -18.36 -20.48
CA GLU A 171 -21.68 -19.37 -21.53
C GLU A 171 -20.18 -19.68 -21.72
N PRO A 172 -19.27 -18.68 -21.83
CA PRO A 172 -17.84 -18.96 -21.93
C PRO A 172 -17.25 -19.71 -20.72
N VAL A 173 -17.72 -19.42 -19.51
CA VAL A 173 -17.27 -20.11 -18.29
C VAL A 173 -17.76 -21.56 -18.30
N VAL A 174 -19.04 -21.80 -18.61
CA VAL A 174 -19.59 -23.16 -18.72
C VAL A 174 -18.91 -23.97 -19.81
N ALA A 175 -18.65 -23.36 -20.98
CA ALA A 175 -17.94 -24.02 -22.08
C ALA A 175 -16.51 -24.43 -21.71
N THR A 176 -15.83 -23.64 -20.86
CA THR A 176 -14.43 -23.87 -20.46
C THR A 176 -14.30 -24.88 -19.32
N PHE A 177 -15.18 -24.78 -18.33
CA PHE A 177 -15.08 -25.56 -17.09
C PHE A 177 -16.07 -26.72 -16.99
N GLY A 178 -16.91 -26.88 -18.02
CA GLY A 178 -17.89 -27.96 -18.18
C GLY A 178 -19.17 -27.76 -17.37
N ALA A 179 -20.23 -28.46 -17.75
CA ALA A 179 -21.56 -28.36 -17.13
C ALA A 179 -21.61 -28.85 -15.67
N GLU A 180 -20.59 -29.58 -15.22
CA GLU A 180 -20.45 -30.04 -13.84
C GLU A 180 -20.28 -28.91 -12.82
N ILE A 181 -19.97 -27.68 -13.27
CA ILE A 181 -19.94 -26.51 -12.38
C ILE A 181 -21.34 -25.95 -12.12
N LEU A 182 -22.40 -26.48 -12.74
CA LEU A 182 -23.76 -25.97 -12.60
C LEU A 182 -24.50 -26.63 -11.43
N ASN A 183 -25.33 -25.84 -10.75
CA ASN A 183 -26.37 -26.32 -9.85
C ASN A 183 -27.56 -26.86 -10.66
N GLU A 184 -28.49 -27.55 -9.97
CA GLU A 184 -29.71 -28.07 -10.58
C GLU A 184 -30.60 -26.98 -11.20
N ASP A 185 -30.52 -25.75 -10.69
CA ASP A 185 -31.25 -24.58 -11.20
C ASP A 185 -30.55 -23.89 -12.39
N GLY A 186 -29.43 -24.44 -12.86
CA GLY A 186 -28.63 -23.88 -13.95
C GLY A 186 -27.73 -22.71 -13.55
N THR A 187 -27.64 -22.35 -12.27
CA THR A 187 -26.67 -21.34 -11.80
C THR A 187 -25.28 -21.94 -11.60
N ILE A 188 -24.22 -21.14 -11.70
CA ILE A 188 -22.85 -21.62 -11.42
C ILE A 188 -22.66 -21.91 -9.93
N ASN A 189 -22.31 -23.15 -9.61
CA ASN A 189 -21.85 -23.58 -8.31
C ASN A 189 -20.41 -23.10 -8.03
N ARG A 190 -20.32 -21.98 -7.30
CA ARG A 190 -19.04 -21.35 -6.96
C ARG A 190 -18.13 -22.21 -6.09
N LYS A 191 -18.67 -23.14 -5.30
CA LYS A 191 -17.83 -24.04 -4.51
C LYS A 191 -17.11 -25.02 -5.43
N VAL A 192 -17.82 -25.56 -6.43
CA VAL A 192 -17.25 -26.48 -7.43
C VAL A 192 -16.28 -25.73 -8.34
N LEU A 193 -16.67 -24.57 -8.89
CA LEU A 193 -15.78 -23.75 -9.72
C LEU A 193 -14.54 -23.32 -8.92
N GLY A 194 -14.73 -22.87 -7.67
CA GLY A 194 -13.66 -22.53 -6.75
C GLY A 194 -12.69 -23.69 -6.54
N ALA A 195 -13.19 -24.89 -6.24
CA ALA A 195 -12.36 -26.07 -6.05
C ALA A 195 -11.53 -26.45 -7.29
N LYS A 196 -12.00 -26.11 -8.50
CA LYS A 196 -11.25 -26.31 -9.74
C LYS A 196 -10.13 -25.28 -9.94
N VAL A 197 -10.41 -24.01 -9.66
CA VAL A 197 -9.46 -22.91 -9.95
C VAL A 197 -8.50 -22.62 -8.79
N PHE A 198 -8.90 -22.83 -7.54
CA PHE A 198 -8.04 -22.59 -6.38
C PHE A 198 -6.92 -23.64 -6.33
N GLY A 199 -5.67 -23.17 -6.33
CA GLY A 199 -4.49 -24.04 -6.37
C GLY A 199 -4.04 -24.45 -7.78
N ASN A 200 -4.78 -24.06 -8.82
CA ASN A 200 -4.39 -24.29 -10.22
C ASN A 200 -4.27 -22.95 -10.97
N GLN A 201 -3.03 -22.47 -11.17
CA GLN A 201 -2.76 -21.18 -11.80
C GLN A 201 -3.27 -21.09 -13.24
N GLU A 202 -3.20 -22.17 -14.02
CA GLU A 202 -3.68 -22.18 -15.42
C GLU A 202 -5.20 -22.06 -15.50
N GLN A 203 -5.91 -22.77 -14.63
CA GLN A 203 -7.37 -22.70 -14.55
C GLN A 203 -7.85 -21.37 -13.98
N LEU A 204 -7.17 -20.84 -12.95
CA LEU A 204 -7.47 -19.50 -12.44
C LEU A 204 -7.29 -18.45 -13.53
N LYS A 205 -6.17 -18.51 -14.27
CA LYS A 205 -5.92 -17.62 -15.40
C LYS A 205 -7.00 -17.75 -16.48
N SER A 206 -7.40 -18.97 -16.83
CA SER A 206 -8.47 -19.20 -17.80
C SER A 206 -9.79 -18.56 -17.36
N LEU A 207 -10.13 -18.64 -16.08
CA LEU A 207 -11.33 -17.98 -15.53
C LEU A 207 -11.19 -16.45 -15.58
N THR A 208 -10.07 -15.89 -15.13
CA THR A 208 -9.86 -14.45 -15.10
C THR A 208 -9.78 -13.84 -16.49
N ASP A 209 -9.16 -14.52 -17.46
CA ASP A 209 -9.09 -14.08 -18.87
C ASP A 209 -10.48 -13.95 -19.50
N ILE A 210 -11.44 -14.78 -19.08
CA ILE A 210 -12.85 -14.69 -19.50
C ILE A 210 -13.57 -13.57 -18.75
N VAL A 211 -13.40 -13.50 -17.43
CA VAL A 211 -14.25 -12.71 -16.54
C VAL A 211 -13.83 -11.24 -16.48
N TRP A 212 -12.53 -10.94 -16.38
CA TRP A 212 -12.03 -9.58 -16.17
C TRP A 212 -12.40 -8.61 -17.31
N PRO A 213 -12.27 -8.97 -18.60
CA PRO A 213 -12.70 -8.07 -19.68
C PRO A 213 -14.19 -7.73 -19.61
N LYS A 214 -15.02 -8.70 -19.17
CA LYS A 214 -16.47 -8.51 -19.04
C LYS A 214 -16.82 -7.65 -17.82
N ILE A 215 -16.17 -7.84 -16.67
CA ILE A 215 -16.32 -6.96 -15.51
C ILE A 215 -15.91 -5.52 -15.86
N ALA A 216 -14.78 -5.36 -16.55
CA ALA A 216 -14.30 -4.04 -16.97
C ALA A 216 -15.30 -3.34 -17.91
N GLN A 217 -15.93 -4.08 -18.82
CA GLN A 217 -17.00 -3.55 -19.68
C GLN A 217 -18.21 -3.11 -18.84
N MET A 218 -18.70 -3.97 -17.94
CA MET A 218 -19.83 -3.63 -17.06
C MET A 218 -19.51 -2.41 -16.19
N ALA A 219 -18.29 -2.28 -15.66
CA ALA A 219 -17.87 -1.11 -14.90
C ALA A 219 -17.90 0.17 -15.77
N LYS A 220 -17.44 0.10 -17.02
CA LYS A 220 -17.53 1.23 -17.96
C LYS A 220 -18.97 1.64 -18.26
N GLU A 221 -19.88 0.67 -18.39
CA GLU A 221 -21.31 0.94 -18.58
C GLU A 221 -21.91 1.65 -17.35
N ARG A 222 -21.54 1.22 -16.13
CA ARG A 222 -21.96 1.88 -14.88
C ARG A 222 -21.40 3.29 -14.73
N VAL A 223 -20.18 3.53 -15.21
CA VAL A 223 -19.62 4.89 -15.28
C VAL A 223 -20.42 5.78 -16.24
N ARG A 224 -20.82 5.26 -17.41
CA ARG A 224 -21.68 5.99 -18.36
C ARG A 224 -23.07 6.27 -17.78
N GLU A 225 -23.62 5.32 -17.03
CA GLU A 225 -24.89 5.51 -16.30
C GLU A 225 -24.77 6.66 -15.29
N ALA A 226 -23.67 6.69 -14.53
CA ALA A 226 -23.40 7.78 -13.59
C ALA A 226 -23.28 9.14 -14.29
N ASP A 227 -22.62 9.19 -15.44
CA ASP A 227 -22.52 10.41 -16.27
C ASP A 227 -23.90 10.89 -16.73
N ALA A 228 -24.73 9.97 -17.25
CA ALA A 228 -26.09 10.29 -17.68
C ALA A 228 -26.99 10.79 -16.52
N GLN A 229 -26.69 10.37 -15.28
CA GLN A 229 -27.33 10.87 -14.05
C GLN A 229 -26.72 12.20 -13.55
N GLY A 230 -25.79 12.79 -14.29
CA GLY A 230 -25.13 14.06 -13.93
C GLY A 230 -24.17 13.95 -12.75
N LYS A 231 -23.67 12.74 -12.44
CA LYS A 231 -22.72 12.55 -11.34
C LYS A 231 -21.36 13.11 -11.73
N ALA A 232 -20.73 13.84 -10.81
CA ALA A 232 -19.39 14.40 -11.03
C ALA A 232 -18.27 13.41 -10.71
N VAL A 233 -18.53 12.47 -9.79
CA VAL A 233 -17.53 11.53 -9.25
C VAL A 233 -18.11 10.12 -9.22
N CYS A 234 -17.30 9.16 -9.63
CA CYS A 234 -17.59 7.74 -9.55
C CYS A 234 -16.50 7.04 -8.74
N VAL A 235 -16.87 6.12 -7.86
CA VAL A 235 -15.95 5.32 -7.05
C VAL A 235 -16.10 3.86 -7.45
N LEU A 236 -15.04 3.26 -7.99
CA LEU A 236 -14.97 1.83 -8.26
C LEU A 236 -14.37 1.14 -7.04
N ASP A 237 -15.22 0.50 -6.25
CA ASP A 237 -14.84 -0.28 -5.09
C ASP A 237 -14.44 -1.71 -5.50
N ALA A 238 -13.13 -2.00 -5.51
CA ALA A 238 -12.58 -3.29 -5.93
C ALA A 238 -11.43 -3.71 -5.01
N ALA A 239 -11.55 -4.88 -4.37
CA ALA A 239 -10.47 -5.43 -3.53
C ALA A 239 -9.21 -5.77 -4.36
N VAL A 240 -9.41 -6.20 -5.60
CA VAL A 240 -8.39 -6.67 -6.52
C VAL A 240 -8.32 -5.72 -7.73
N LEU A 241 -7.85 -4.49 -7.48
CA LEU A 241 -7.77 -3.45 -8.52
C LEU A 241 -6.40 -3.38 -9.20
N LEU A 242 -5.34 -3.74 -8.48
CA LEU A 242 -3.94 -3.56 -8.90
C LEU A 242 -3.26 -4.87 -9.34
N GLU A 243 -3.94 -6.01 -9.16
CA GLU A 243 -3.48 -7.33 -9.58
C GLU A 243 -3.89 -7.60 -11.03
#